data_AF-A0A1H9TUJ2-F1
#
_entry.id   AF-A0A1H9TUJ2-F1
#
_cell.length_a   1.000
_cell.length_b   1.000
_cell.length_c   1.000
_cell.angle_alpha   90.00
_cell.angle_beta   90.00
_cell.angle_gamma   90.00
#
_symmetry.space_group_name_H-M   'P 1'
#
loop_
_entity.id
_entity.type
_entity.pdbx_description
1 polymer ?
#
loop_
_entity_poly.entity_id
_entity_poly.type
_entity_poly.pdbx_seq_one_letter_code
_entity_poly.pdbx_strand_id
1 'polypeptide(L)'
;MVDHGEIQQALSARIDGEPTGLDDAVVDAHVANCAQCKAYWDKALSLSQTLAFVDVDGGMAPPKDLTDSIMAGVEPEWRRFARRRHMALLLGRLGLVALGLWTLVWALITVVQSGPFLGTTTANGVLDPVADPHTGALLLQAASVQFGFALALLLCAWRPSQIPGVTMIAGSVFAFTLGFAVRDYLILGDADNWGDMGVLFLSCVVLVWTWIADRGGELRRMWRTLNAQPA
;
A
#
# COMPACT_ATOMS: atom_id res chain seq x y z
N MET A 1 -7.15 -62.60 12.24
CA MET A 1 -8.43 -62.57 11.49
C MET A 1 -8.91 -61.13 11.58
N VAL A 2 -8.98 -60.43 10.45
CA VAL A 2 -9.48 -59.05 10.43
C VAL A 2 -10.97 -59.10 10.72
N ASP A 3 -11.46 -58.25 11.62
CA ASP A 3 -12.87 -58.23 11.97
C ASP A 3 -13.71 -57.63 10.83
N HIS A 4 -14.96 -58.08 10.71
CA HIS A 4 -15.88 -57.54 9.71
C HIS A 4 -16.14 -56.04 9.91
N GLY A 5 -16.10 -55.54 11.16
CA GLY A 5 -16.26 -54.13 11.48
C GLY A 5 -15.15 -53.25 10.91
N GLU A 6 -13.89 -53.67 11.03
CA GLU A 6 -12.74 -52.92 10.51
C GLU A 6 -12.78 -52.80 8.98
N ILE A 7 -13.23 -53.85 8.29
CA ILE A 7 -13.35 -53.86 6.84
C ILE A 7 -14.51 -53.00 6.36
N GLN A 8 -15.64 -53.01 7.06
CA GLN A 8 -16.77 -52.13 6.74
C GLN A 8 -16.42 -50.64 6.95
N GLN A 9 -15.62 -50.33 7.98
CA GLN A 9 -15.12 -48.98 8.22
C GLN A 9 -14.17 -48.51 7.12
N ALA A 10 -13.21 -49.37 6.71
CA ALA A 10 -12.32 -49.07 5.60
C ALA A 10 -13.08 -48.86 4.28
N LEU A 11 -14.11 -49.67 4.01
CA LEU A 11 -14.98 -49.49 2.84
C LEU A 11 -15.76 -48.17 2.89
N SER A 12 -16.25 -47.75 4.06
CA SER A 12 -16.92 -46.45 4.22
C SER A 12 -15.97 -45.29 3.97
N ALA A 13 -14.78 -45.31 4.61
CA ALA A 13 -13.76 -44.28 4.42
C ALA A 13 -13.36 -44.14 2.94
N ARG A 14 -13.31 -45.26 2.20
CA ARG A 14 -13.05 -45.27 0.75
C ARG A 14 -14.13 -44.57 -0.07
N ILE A 15 -15.41 -44.61 0.35
CA ILE A 15 -16.50 -43.89 -0.32
C ILE A 15 -16.37 -42.38 -0.07
N ASP A 16 -15.96 -41.99 1.13
CA ASP A 16 -15.86 -40.57 1.56
C ASP A 16 -14.52 -39.92 1.16
N GLY A 17 -13.57 -40.70 0.61
CA GLY A 17 -12.23 -40.22 0.21
C GLY A 17 -11.28 -40.01 1.38
N GLU A 18 -11.60 -40.58 2.54
CA GLU A 18 -10.79 -40.54 3.76
C GLU A 18 -9.77 -41.69 3.80
N PRO A 19 -8.67 -41.57 4.58
CA PRO A 19 -7.69 -42.64 4.73
C PRO A 19 -8.33 -43.91 5.33
N THR A 20 -8.19 -45.04 4.62
CA THR A 20 -8.84 -46.33 4.94
C THR A 20 -8.25 -47.05 6.14
N GLY A 21 -7.02 -46.69 6.57
CA GLY A 21 -6.34 -47.26 7.74
C GLY A 21 -5.89 -48.72 7.62
N LEU A 22 -6.32 -49.43 6.56
CA LEU A 22 -5.97 -50.78 6.20
C LEU A 22 -5.40 -50.79 4.77
N ASP A 23 -4.56 -51.78 4.45
CA ASP A 23 -4.07 -51.98 3.10
C ASP A 23 -5.23 -52.38 2.17
N ASP A 24 -5.40 -51.65 1.06
CA ASP A 24 -6.45 -51.89 0.06
C ASP A 24 -6.40 -53.33 -0.47
N ALA A 25 -5.22 -53.94 -0.57
CA ALA A 25 -5.08 -55.33 -1.01
C ALA A 25 -5.71 -56.33 -0.02
N VAL A 26 -5.69 -56.02 1.28
CA VAL A 26 -6.30 -56.85 2.33
C VAL A 26 -7.82 -56.70 2.33
N VAL A 27 -8.30 -55.47 2.13
CA VAL A 27 -9.74 -55.16 2.02
C VAL A 27 -10.34 -55.86 0.79
N ASP A 28 -9.70 -55.75 -0.36
CA ASP A 28 -10.19 -56.34 -1.62
C ASP A 28 -10.18 -57.88 -1.56
N ALA A 29 -9.14 -58.49 -0.97
CA ALA A 29 -9.05 -59.94 -0.78
C ALA A 29 -10.15 -60.49 0.15
N HIS A 30 -10.55 -59.74 1.17
CA HIS A 30 -11.62 -60.14 2.08
C HIS A 30 -13.00 -59.96 1.46
N VAL A 31 -13.23 -58.85 0.74
CA VAL A 31 -14.50 -58.61 0.04
C VAL A 31 -14.76 -59.65 -1.06
N ALA A 32 -13.70 -60.15 -1.71
CA ALA A 32 -13.81 -61.21 -2.71
C ALA A 32 -14.31 -62.55 -2.11
N ASN A 33 -13.98 -62.84 -0.85
CA ASN A 33 -14.26 -64.12 -0.20
C ASN A 33 -15.40 -64.06 0.84
N CYS A 34 -15.83 -62.87 1.27
CA CYS A 34 -16.87 -62.69 2.28
C CYS A 34 -18.17 -62.14 1.70
N ALA A 35 -19.22 -62.96 1.68
CA ALA A 35 -20.55 -62.55 1.19
C ALA A 35 -21.17 -61.38 2.00
N GLN A 36 -20.88 -61.29 3.30
CA GLN A 36 -21.41 -60.24 4.16
C GLN A 36 -20.81 -58.86 3.83
N CYS A 37 -19.47 -58.78 3.67
CA CYS A 37 -18.80 -57.53 3.32
C CYS A 37 -19.12 -57.08 1.89
N LYS A 38 -19.32 -58.03 0.96
CA LYS A 38 -19.80 -57.74 -0.39
C LYS A 38 -21.22 -57.16 -0.39
N ALA A 39 -22.14 -57.75 0.36
CA ALA A 39 -23.50 -57.23 0.48
C ALA A 39 -23.55 -55.84 1.16
N TYR A 40 -22.68 -55.59 2.14
CA TYR A 40 -22.52 -54.26 2.74
C TYR A 40 -22.04 -53.23 1.73
N TRP A 41 -21.02 -53.58 0.93
CA TRP A 41 -20.47 -52.71 -0.11
C TRP A 41 -21.50 -52.33 -1.17
N ASP A 42 -22.24 -53.32 -1.70
CA ASP A 42 -23.29 -53.07 -2.71
C ASP A 42 -24.41 -52.18 -2.13
N LYS A 43 -24.76 -52.38 -0.86
CA LYS A 43 -25.75 -51.54 -0.16
C LYS A 43 -25.24 -50.11 0.06
N ALA A 44 -23.97 -49.94 0.42
CA ALA A 44 -23.36 -48.63 0.60
C ALA A 44 -23.27 -47.86 -0.72
N LEU A 45 -22.88 -48.51 -1.82
CA LEU A 45 -22.83 -47.92 -3.16
C LEU A 45 -24.21 -47.54 -3.71
N SER A 46 -25.21 -48.39 -3.53
CA SER A 46 -26.58 -48.07 -3.94
C SER A 46 -27.17 -46.90 -3.14
N LEU A 47 -26.86 -46.81 -1.84
CA LEU A 47 -27.26 -45.66 -1.01
C LEU A 47 -26.56 -44.38 -1.46
N SER A 48 -25.24 -44.41 -1.69
CA SER A 48 -24.50 -43.22 -2.15
C SER A 48 -24.98 -42.74 -3.51
N GLN A 49 -25.29 -43.66 -4.44
CA GLN A 49 -25.89 -43.33 -5.73
C GLN A 49 -27.30 -42.72 -5.56
N THR A 50 -28.12 -43.27 -4.66
CA THR A 50 -29.46 -42.73 -4.40
C THR A 50 -29.39 -41.31 -3.80
N LEU A 51 -28.46 -41.08 -2.86
CA LEU A 51 -28.22 -39.76 -2.28
C LEU A 51 -27.66 -38.77 -3.32
N ALA A 52 -26.75 -39.21 -4.18
CA ALA A 52 -26.23 -38.40 -5.27
C ALA A 52 -27.32 -38.04 -6.30
N PHE A 53 -28.28 -38.92 -6.58
CA PHE A 53 -29.42 -38.62 -7.47
C PHE A 53 -30.46 -37.69 -6.85
N VAL A 54 -30.66 -37.75 -5.53
CA VAL A 54 -31.52 -36.79 -4.81
C VAL A 54 -30.96 -35.35 -4.92
N ASP A 55 -29.65 -35.19 -5.13
CA ASP A 55 -29.04 -33.90 -5.44
C ASP A 55 -29.28 -33.43 -6.90
N VAL A 56 -29.62 -34.32 -7.83
CA VAL A 56 -29.81 -34.00 -9.26
C VAL A 56 -31.21 -33.47 -9.56
N ASP A 57 -32.23 -33.86 -8.78
CA ASP A 57 -33.64 -33.44 -8.98
C ASP A 57 -34.04 -32.15 -8.22
N GLY A 58 -33.07 -31.30 -7.85
CA GLY A 58 -33.34 -29.88 -7.56
C GLY A 58 -33.46 -29.47 -6.10
N GLY A 59 -32.58 -30.00 -5.23
CA GLY A 59 -32.45 -29.54 -3.83
C GLY A 59 -31.20 -28.72 -3.54
N MET A 60 -30.02 -29.19 -3.96
CA MET A 60 -28.73 -28.65 -3.51
C MET A 60 -27.62 -28.66 -4.57
N ALA A 61 -27.94 -28.79 -5.86
CA ALA A 61 -26.97 -28.44 -6.91
C ALA A 61 -26.81 -26.91 -6.94
N PRO A 62 -25.62 -26.34 -6.61
CA PRO A 62 -25.42 -24.90 -6.70
C PRO A 62 -25.73 -24.44 -8.13
N PRO A 63 -26.59 -23.42 -8.33
CA PRO A 63 -26.90 -22.91 -9.65
C PRO A 63 -25.61 -22.62 -10.43
N LYS A 64 -25.56 -23.04 -11.71
CA LYS A 64 -24.35 -22.96 -12.56
C LYS A 64 -23.79 -21.53 -12.72
N ASP A 65 -24.58 -20.50 -12.42
CA ASP A 65 -24.21 -19.08 -12.49
C ASP A 65 -23.85 -18.43 -11.14
N LEU A 66 -23.63 -19.23 -10.08
CA LEU A 66 -23.15 -18.66 -8.82
C LEU A 66 -21.72 -18.10 -8.95
N THR A 67 -20.89 -18.66 -9.82
CA THR A 67 -19.54 -18.14 -10.10
C THR A 67 -19.59 -16.68 -10.54
N ASP A 68 -20.46 -16.33 -11.48
CA ASP A 68 -20.59 -14.95 -11.95
C ASP A 68 -21.18 -14.04 -10.88
N SER A 69 -22.13 -14.51 -10.07
CA SER A 69 -22.70 -13.73 -8.97
C SER A 69 -21.70 -13.50 -7.81
N ILE A 70 -20.87 -14.50 -7.50
CA ILE A 70 -19.84 -14.44 -6.47
C ILE A 70 -18.68 -13.57 -6.97
N MET A 71 -18.24 -13.74 -8.21
CA MET A 71 -17.25 -12.87 -8.85
C MET A 71 -17.78 -11.43 -8.92
N ALA A 72 -19.05 -11.22 -9.29
CA ALA A 72 -19.67 -9.89 -9.31
C ALA A 72 -19.88 -9.30 -7.91
N GLY A 73 -19.89 -10.10 -6.85
CA GLY A 73 -19.92 -9.65 -5.45
C GLY A 73 -18.53 -9.25 -4.92
N VAL A 74 -17.47 -9.96 -5.34
CA VAL A 74 -16.09 -9.73 -4.87
C VAL A 74 -15.35 -8.67 -5.71
N GLU A 75 -15.59 -8.63 -7.02
CA GLU A 75 -15.04 -7.65 -7.97
C GLU A 75 -15.32 -6.18 -7.59
N PRO A 76 -16.51 -5.75 -7.12
CA PRO A 76 -16.77 -4.36 -6.78
C PRO A 76 -15.99 -3.89 -5.57
N GLU A 77 -15.72 -4.75 -4.58
CA GLU A 77 -14.92 -4.40 -3.41
C GLU A 77 -13.44 -4.25 -3.77
N TRP A 78 -12.89 -5.20 -4.52
CA TRP A 78 -11.52 -5.15 -5.02
C TRP A 78 -11.32 -3.97 -5.98
N ARG A 79 -12.26 -3.71 -6.89
CA ARG A 79 -12.24 -2.53 -7.77
C ARG A 79 -12.36 -1.23 -7.00
N ARG A 80 -13.17 -1.16 -5.93
CA ARG A 80 -13.29 0.05 -5.11
C ARG A 80 -12.00 0.32 -4.35
N PHE A 81 -11.34 -0.72 -3.84
CA PHE A 81 -10.04 -0.60 -3.17
C PHE A 81 -8.93 -0.20 -4.17
N ALA A 82 -8.85 -0.88 -5.32
CA ALA A 82 -7.91 -0.56 -6.38
C ALA A 82 -8.12 0.86 -6.91
N ARG A 83 -9.38 1.26 -7.18
CA ARG A 83 -9.73 2.61 -7.64
C ARG A 83 -9.37 3.67 -6.61
N ARG A 84 -9.65 3.45 -5.32
CA ARG A 84 -9.24 4.37 -4.24
C ARG A 84 -7.72 4.54 -4.19
N ARG A 85 -6.96 3.46 -4.36
CA ARG A 85 -5.49 3.52 -4.40
C ARG A 85 -4.97 4.28 -5.62
N HIS A 86 -5.50 3.99 -6.81
CA HIS A 86 -5.15 4.73 -8.02
C HIS A 86 -5.49 6.23 -7.88
N MET A 87 -6.67 6.56 -7.34
CA MET A 87 -7.04 7.95 -7.06
C MET A 87 -6.12 8.60 -6.03
N ALA A 88 -5.77 7.92 -4.94
CA ALA A 88 -4.85 8.45 -3.92
C ALA A 88 -3.44 8.69 -4.48
N LEU A 89 -2.95 7.82 -5.36
CA LEU A 89 -1.67 8.00 -6.05
C LEU A 89 -1.70 9.17 -7.04
N LEU A 90 -2.77 9.30 -7.83
CA LEU A 90 -2.94 10.42 -8.74
C LEU A 90 -3.02 11.75 -7.98
N LEU A 91 -3.84 11.80 -6.91
CA LEU A 91 -3.96 12.99 -6.06
C LEU A 91 -2.62 13.34 -5.42
N GLY A 92 -1.90 12.33 -4.94
CA GLY A 92 -0.58 12.49 -4.36
C GLY A 92 0.45 13.04 -5.35
N ARG A 93 0.48 12.52 -6.58
CA ARG A 93 1.34 13.04 -7.65
C ARG A 93 1.01 14.48 -8.01
N LEU A 94 -0.29 14.79 -8.18
CA LEU A 94 -0.74 16.16 -8.44
C LEU A 94 -0.34 17.11 -7.30
N GLY A 95 -0.46 16.65 -6.05
CA GLY A 95 -0.01 17.39 -4.87
C GLY A 95 1.50 17.66 -4.88
N LEU A 96 2.32 16.65 -5.20
CA LEU A 96 3.78 16.81 -5.32
C LEU A 96 4.17 17.76 -6.45
N VAL A 97 3.49 17.69 -7.60
CA VAL A 97 3.72 18.64 -8.70
C VAL A 97 3.33 20.05 -8.31
N ALA A 98 2.15 20.24 -7.71
CA ALA A 98 1.68 21.55 -7.28
C ALA A 98 2.62 22.19 -6.25
N LEU A 99 3.06 21.42 -5.23
CA LEU A 99 4.02 21.88 -4.24
C LEU A 99 5.41 22.13 -4.83
N GLY A 100 5.87 21.26 -5.73
CA GLY A 100 7.13 21.45 -6.47
C GLY A 100 7.12 22.73 -7.30
N LEU A 101 6.03 23.01 -8.03
CA LEU A 101 5.87 24.26 -8.77
C LEU A 101 5.75 25.48 -7.86
N TRP A 102 5.02 25.36 -6.76
CA TRP A 102 4.89 26.44 -5.78
C TRP A 102 6.26 26.83 -5.20
N THR A 103 7.02 25.86 -4.71
CA THR A 103 8.38 26.08 -4.17
C THR A 103 9.35 26.58 -5.23
N LEU A 104 9.20 26.16 -6.49
CA LEU A 104 9.99 26.67 -7.61
C LEU A 104 9.71 28.15 -7.90
N VAL A 105 8.43 28.53 -7.99
CA VAL A 105 8.02 29.93 -8.19
C VAL A 105 8.54 30.79 -7.05
N TRP A 106 8.43 30.28 -5.82
CA TRP A 106 8.93 30.99 -4.66
C TRP A 106 10.46 31.16 -4.68
N ALA A 107 11.21 30.13 -5.07
CA ALA A 107 12.66 30.24 -5.27
C ALA A 107 13.03 31.33 -6.29
N LEU A 108 12.28 31.43 -7.40
CA LEU A 108 12.45 32.47 -8.40
C LEU A 108 12.16 33.87 -7.82
N ILE A 109 11.11 34.01 -7.02
CA ILE A 109 10.78 35.27 -6.32
C ILE A 109 11.94 35.66 -5.39
N THR A 110 12.47 34.73 -4.60
CA THR A 110 13.62 34.97 -3.70
C THR A 110 14.84 35.47 -4.47
N VAL A 111 15.14 34.88 -5.65
CA VAL A 111 16.24 35.35 -6.50
C VAL A 111 16.00 36.78 -6.98
N VAL A 112 14.79 37.11 -7.45
CA VAL A 112 14.46 38.47 -7.91
C VAL A 112 14.56 39.46 -6.74
N GLN A 113 14.07 39.09 -5.56
CA GLN A 113 14.14 39.91 -4.35
C GLN A 113 15.57 40.10 -3.83
N SER A 114 16.51 39.19 -4.15
CA SER A 114 17.92 39.36 -3.80
C SER A 114 18.63 40.44 -4.63
N GLY A 115 18.13 40.76 -5.82
CA GLY A 115 18.74 41.69 -6.78
C GLY A 115 19.06 43.08 -6.22
N PRO A 116 18.10 43.78 -5.57
CA PRO A 116 18.33 45.09 -4.96
C PRO A 116 19.43 45.11 -3.89
N PHE A 117 19.59 44.02 -3.14
CA PHE A 117 20.58 43.91 -2.06
C PHE A 117 22.01 43.69 -2.56
N LEU A 118 22.17 43.16 -3.77
CA LEU A 118 23.49 42.89 -4.37
C LEU A 118 24.18 44.13 -4.91
N GLY A 119 23.51 45.30 -4.87
CA GLY A 119 24.05 46.58 -5.29
C GLY A 119 24.35 46.60 -6.79
N THR A 120 23.36 46.96 -7.60
CA THR A 120 23.70 47.41 -8.96
C THR A 120 24.41 48.75 -8.84
N THR A 121 25.66 48.78 -9.29
CA THR A 121 26.44 50.01 -9.38
C THR A 121 25.62 51.03 -10.15
N THR A 122 25.31 52.18 -9.54
CA THR A 122 24.82 53.32 -10.33
C THR A 122 25.88 53.65 -11.40
N ALA A 123 25.48 54.30 -12.50
CA ALA A 123 26.38 54.67 -13.62
C ALA A 123 27.67 55.41 -13.19
N ASN A 124 27.74 55.86 -11.92
CA ASN A 124 28.82 56.62 -11.31
C ASN A 124 29.69 55.82 -10.32
N GLY A 125 29.57 54.50 -10.24
CA GLY A 125 30.46 53.67 -9.40
C GLY A 125 30.08 53.60 -7.91
N VAL A 126 28.97 54.23 -7.50
CA VAL A 126 28.54 54.30 -6.10
C VAL A 126 27.49 53.22 -5.84
N LEU A 127 27.74 52.40 -4.82
CA LEU A 127 26.77 51.43 -4.27
C LEU A 127 25.60 52.20 -3.64
N ASP A 128 24.38 51.76 -3.90
CA ASP A 128 23.18 52.31 -3.25
C ASP A 128 23.32 52.20 -1.72
N PRO A 129 23.05 53.26 -0.92
CA PRO A 129 23.11 53.19 0.54
C PRO A 129 22.19 52.13 1.18
N VAL A 130 21.25 51.56 0.41
CA VAL A 130 20.38 50.43 0.82
C VAL A 130 20.97 49.06 0.45
N ALA A 131 22.05 49.01 -0.34
CA ALA A 131 22.68 47.75 -0.75
C ALA A 131 23.41 47.10 0.43
N ASP A 132 22.90 45.95 0.88
CA ASP A 132 23.57 45.06 1.82
C ASP A 132 23.92 43.72 1.13
N PRO A 133 25.16 43.59 0.60
CA PRO A 133 25.59 42.43 -0.16
C PRO A 133 25.52 41.12 0.65
N HIS A 134 25.65 41.19 1.98
CA HIS A 134 25.60 40.01 2.84
C HIS A 134 24.19 39.41 2.87
N THR A 135 23.18 40.24 3.05
CA THR A 135 21.78 39.79 3.02
C THR A 135 21.39 39.26 1.64
N GLY A 136 21.84 39.91 0.56
CA GLY A 136 21.64 39.40 -0.81
C GLY A 136 22.24 38.01 -1.04
N ALA A 137 23.47 37.77 -0.55
CA ALA A 137 24.13 36.47 -0.64
C ALA A 137 23.38 35.36 0.14
N LEU A 138 22.84 35.68 1.32
CA LEU A 138 22.04 34.75 2.12
C LEU A 138 20.74 34.37 1.41
N LEU A 139 20.05 35.33 0.79
CA LEU A 139 18.84 35.07 0.00
C LEU A 139 19.11 34.17 -1.21
N LEU A 140 20.25 34.36 -1.89
CA LEU A 140 20.70 33.48 -2.98
C LEU A 140 20.99 32.04 -2.50
N GLN A 141 21.63 31.90 -1.33
CA GLN A 141 21.85 30.59 -0.72
C GLN A 141 20.52 29.91 -0.36
N ALA A 142 19.58 30.65 0.24
CA ALA A 142 18.24 30.15 0.53
C ALA A 142 17.50 29.71 -0.75
N ALA A 143 17.56 30.52 -1.82
CA ALA A 143 16.98 30.18 -3.11
C ALA A 143 17.56 28.87 -3.68
N SER A 144 18.87 28.64 -3.55
CA SER A 144 19.51 27.40 -4.02
C SER A 144 18.93 26.15 -3.33
N VAL A 145 18.65 26.24 -2.03
CA VAL A 145 18.03 25.15 -1.25
C VAL A 145 16.58 24.96 -1.68
N GLN A 146 15.84 26.05 -1.90
CA GLN A 146 14.46 26.00 -2.40
C GLN A 146 14.38 25.33 -3.79
N PHE A 147 15.31 25.63 -4.70
CA PHE A 147 15.41 24.96 -6.00
C PHE A 147 15.69 23.46 -5.86
N GLY A 148 16.63 23.08 -5.00
CA GLY A 148 16.94 21.68 -4.72
C GLY A 148 15.71 20.91 -4.22
N PHE A 149 14.96 21.52 -3.30
CA PHE A 149 13.74 20.92 -2.76
C PHE A 149 12.62 20.82 -3.81
N ALA A 150 12.41 21.88 -4.60
CA ALA A 150 11.44 21.86 -5.70
C ALA A 150 11.73 20.73 -6.69
N LEU A 151 13.00 20.57 -7.08
CA LEU A 151 13.42 19.52 -8.01
C LEU A 151 13.26 18.12 -7.39
N ALA A 152 13.54 17.96 -6.10
CA ALA A 152 13.30 16.70 -5.39
C ALA A 152 11.81 16.30 -5.38
N LEU A 153 10.90 17.25 -5.16
CA LEU A 153 9.44 17.01 -5.20
C LEU A 153 8.97 16.63 -6.61
N LEU A 154 9.44 17.34 -7.64
CA LEU A 154 9.12 17.03 -9.04
C LEU A 154 9.66 15.66 -9.47
N LEU A 155 10.88 15.31 -9.04
CA LEU A 155 11.44 13.98 -9.26
C LEU A 155 10.64 12.89 -8.55
N CYS A 156 10.16 13.13 -7.32
CA CYS A 156 9.29 12.18 -6.61
C CYS A 156 7.94 12.01 -7.32
N ALA A 157 7.40 13.07 -7.92
CA ALA A 157 6.18 13.01 -8.70
C ALA A 157 6.34 12.15 -9.96
N TRP A 158 7.49 12.26 -10.65
CA TRP A 158 7.80 11.44 -11.82
C TRP A 158 8.17 10.01 -11.44
N ARG A 159 8.99 9.82 -10.41
CA ARG A 159 9.57 8.53 -9.99
C ARG A 159 9.32 8.28 -8.50
N PRO A 160 8.15 7.69 -8.12
CA PRO A 160 7.76 7.52 -6.72
C PRO A 160 8.66 6.57 -5.93
N SER A 161 9.51 5.78 -6.60
CA SER A 161 10.48 4.91 -5.92
C SER A 161 11.51 5.67 -5.06
N GLN A 162 11.71 6.97 -5.33
CA GLN A 162 12.66 7.83 -4.60
C GLN A 162 12.06 8.48 -3.34
N ILE A 163 10.73 8.38 -3.15
CA ILE A 163 10.02 9.02 -2.04
C ILE A 163 10.68 8.74 -0.67
N PRO A 164 10.97 7.49 -0.24
CA PRO A 164 11.42 7.25 1.14
C PRO A 164 12.73 7.98 1.52
N GLY A 165 13.66 8.13 0.57
CA GLY A 165 14.88 8.89 0.80
C GLY A 165 14.60 10.39 0.95
N VAL A 166 13.76 10.93 0.09
CA VAL A 166 13.36 12.34 0.13
C VAL A 166 12.52 12.65 1.37
N THR A 167 11.65 11.74 1.83
CA THR A 167 10.87 11.93 3.07
C THR A 167 11.77 12.03 4.29
N MET A 168 12.84 11.23 4.36
CA MET A 168 13.78 11.29 5.47
C MET A 168 14.48 12.66 5.52
N ILE A 169 14.95 13.14 4.37
CA ILE A 169 15.61 14.44 4.26
C ILE A 169 14.62 15.56 4.60
N ALA A 170 13.46 15.59 3.94
CA ALA A 170 12.41 16.60 4.15
C ALA A 170 11.94 16.64 5.62
N GLY A 171 11.76 15.47 6.24
CA GLY A 171 11.36 15.35 7.64
C GLY A 171 12.44 15.89 8.59
N SER A 172 13.72 15.65 8.32
CA SER A 172 14.80 16.20 9.14
C SER A 172 14.89 17.73 9.02
N VAL A 173 14.80 18.28 7.80
CA VAL A 173 14.76 19.73 7.57
C VAL A 173 13.57 20.34 8.29
N PHE A 174 12.38 19.74 8.16
CA PHE A 174 11.18 20.20 8.87
C PHE A 174 11.37 20.24 10.39
N ALA A 175 11.93 19.18 10.99
CA ALA A 175 12.14 19.11 12.43
C ALA A 175 13.08 20.21 12.94
N PHE A 176 14.18 20.48 12.22
CA PHE A 176 15.10 21.56 12.58
C PHE A 176 14.47 22.94 12.38
N THR A 177 13.82 23.18 11.24
CA THR A 177 13.14 24.45 10.97
C THR A 177 12.05 24.74 11.98
N LEU A 178 11.27 23.73 12.39
CA LEU A 178 10.28 23.84 13.47
C LEU A 178 10.94 24.25 14.78
N GLY A 179 12.08 23.65 15.13
CA GLY A 179 12.84 24.02 16.33
C GLY A 179 13.31 25.48 16.32
N PHE A 180 13.80 25.95 15.17
CA PHE A 180 14.19 27.36 15.00
C PHE A 180 12.99 28.31 15.05
N ALA A 181 11.87 27.97 14.40
CA ALA A 181 10.66 28.77 14.45
C ALA A 181 10.10 28.90 15.87
N VAL A 182 10.09 27.81 16.65
CA VAL A 182 9.67 27.84 18.06
C VAL A 182 10.62 28.70 18.89
N ARG A 183 11.94 28.57 18.68
CA ARG A 183 12.95 29.41 19.36
C ARG A 183 12.72 30.89 19.06
N ASP A 184 12.58 31.26 17.80
CA ASP A 184 12.44 32.67 17.39
C ASP A 184 11.13 33.27 17.93
N TYR A 185 10.05 32.49 17.90
CA TYR A 185 8.80 32.90 18.54
C TYR A 185 8.95 33.16 20.04
N LEU A 186 9.69 32.30 20.76
CA LEU A 186 9.88 32.44 22.21
C LEU A 186 10.84 33.58 22.59
N ILE A 187 11.88 33.82 21.79
CA ILE A 187 12.93 34.79 22.14
C ILE A 187 12.63 36.17 21.55
N LEU A 188 12.23 36.23 20.28
CA LEU A 188 12.03 37.46 19.52
C LEU A 188 10.56 37.88 19.46
N GLY A 189 9.63 36.97 19.78
CA GLY A 189 8.19 37.23 19.67
C GLY A 189 7.69 37.29 18.22
N ASP A 190 8.53 36.88 17.26
CA ASP A 190 8.26 36.97 15.84
C ASP A 190 7.66 35.67 15.29
N ALA A 191 6.72 35.78 14.36
CA ALA A 191 6.02 34.68 13.73
C ALA A 191 6.07 34.72 12.19
N ASP A 192 6.90 35.59 11.59
CA ASP A 192 6.94 35.78 10.14
C ASP A 192 7.27 34.47 9.38
N ASN A 193 8.11 33.61 9.95
CA ASN A 193 8.57 32.35 9.36
C ASN A 193 7.53 31.20 9.35
N TRP A 194 6.34 31.41 9.89
CA TRP A 194 5.35 30.33 10.07
C TRP A 194 4.67 29.89 8.76
N GLY A 195 4.52 30.81 7.80
CA GLY A 195 3.97 30.49 6.48
C GLY A 195 4.84 29.47 5.74
N ASP A 196 6.14 29.72 5.74
CA ASP A 196 7.18 28.90 5.12
C ASP A 196 7.22 27.49 5.72
N MET A 197 7.13 27.43 7.04
CA MET A 197 7.04 26.17 7.78
C MET A 197 5.78 25.38 7.41
N GLY A 198 4.65 26.06 7.17
CA GLY A 198 3.40 25.43 6.74
C GLY A 198 3.52 24.71 5.39
N VAL A 199 4.21 25.32 4.43
CA VAL A 199 4.47 24.71 3.11
C VAL A 199 5.36 23.47 3.24
N LEU A 200 6.39 23.54 4.09
CA LEU A 200 7.29 22.42 4.35
C LEU A 200 6.58 21.26 5.06
N PHE A 201 5.73 21.56 6.05
CA PHE A 201 4.88 20.58 6.74
C PHE A 201 3.94 19.88 5.75
N LEU A 202 3.22 20.67 4.93
CA LEU A 202 2.32 20.13 3.91
C LEU A 202 3.06 19.21 2.93
N SER A 203 4.28 19.59 2.54
CA SER A 203 5.14 18.75 1.69
C SER A 203 5.50 17.42 2.35
N CYS A 204 5.83 17.42 3.65
CA CYS A 204 6.07 16.18 4.40
C CYS A 204 4.83 15.30 4.46
N VAL A 205 3.65 15.88 4.74
CA VAL A 205 2.37 15.15 4.77
C VAL A 205 2.06 14.52 3.41
N VAL A 206 2.22 15.25 2.31
CA VAL A 206 1.97 14.74 0.96
C VAL A 206 2.98 13.64 0.59
N LEU A 207 4.27 13.77 0.96
CA LEU A 207 5.27 12.72 0.74
C LEU A 207 4.96 11.45 1.54
N VAL A 208 4.55 11.56 2.80
CA VAL A 208 4.16 10.41 3.62
C VAL A 208 2.89 9.77 3.07
N TRP A 209 1.90 10.57 2.69
CA TRP A 209 0.65 10.09 2.11
C TRP A 209 0.89 9.34 0.79
N THR A 210 1.70 9.90 -0.11
CA THR A 210 2.07 9.26 -1.38
C THR A 210 2.86 7.98 -1.17
N TRP A 211 3.78 7.94 -0.20
CA TRP A 211 4.51 6.73 0.18
C TRP A 211 3.59 5.62 0.67
N ILE A 212 2.63 5.94 1.56
CA ILE A 212 1.64 4.97 2.07
C ILE A 212 0.73 4.48 0.94
N ALA A 213 0.31 5.36 0.03
CA ALA A 213 -0.51 4.96 -1.13
C ALA A 213 0.25 4.04 -2.11
N ASP A 214 1.56 4.25 -2.25
CA ASP A 214 2.43 3.46 -3.14
C ASP A 214 2.79 2.10 -2.54
N ARG A 215 3.21 2.04 -1.26
CA ARG A 215 3.66 0.79 -0.60
C ARG A 215 2.64 0.13 0.34
N GLY A 216 1.47 0.72 0.57
CA GLY A 216 0.49 0.22 1.54
C GLY A 216 0.00 -1.21 1.29
N GLY A 217 0.01 -1.67 0.04
CA GLY A 217 -0.31 -3.07 -0.30
C GLY A 217 0.73 -4.07 0.19
N GLU A 218 2.02 -3.70 0.13
CA GLU A 218 3.13 -4.54 0.59
C GLU A 218 3.21 -4.57 2.11
N LEU A 219 3.06 -3.40 2.76
CA LEU A 219 2.99 -3.30 4.23
C LEU A 219 1.85 -4.17 4.80
N ARG A 220 0.67 -4.17 4.17
CA ARG A 220 -0.45 -5.01 4.62
C ARG A 220 -0.23 -6.50 4.38
N ARG A 221 0.57 -6.87 3.36
CA ARG A 221 0.99 -8.27 3.14
C ARG A 221 2.03 -8.68 4.18
N MET A 222 3.05 -7.85 4.41
CA MET A 222 4.06 -8.06 5.47
C MET A 222 3.41 -8.17 6.85
N TRP A 223 2.43 -7.32 7.15
CA TRP A 223 1.71 -7.39 8.41
C TRP A 223 0.87 -8.67 8.53
N ARG A 224 0.22 -9.12 7.44
CA ARG A 224 -0.49 -10.41 7.42
C ARG A 224 0.44 -11.62 7.57
N THR A 225 1.62 -11.60 6.96
CA THR A 225 2.64 -12.65 7.13
C THR A 225 3.22 -12.67 8.54
N LEU A 226 3.39 -11.49 9.15
CA LEU A 226 3.82 -11.38 10.56
C LEU A 226 2.72 -11.83 11.53
N ASN A 227 1.44 -11.64 11.17
CA ASN A 227 0.29 -12.01 11.99
C ASN A 227 -0.18 -13.46 11.76
N ALA A 228 0.60 -14.28 11.05
CA ALA A 228 0.36 -15.71 10.82
C ALA A 228 -1.09 -16.07 10.41
N GLN A 229 -1.73 -15.24 9.59
CA GLN A 229 -2.97 -15.62 8.91
C GLN A 229 -2.59 -16.16 7.53
N PRO A 230 -2.55 -17.50 7.33
CA PRO A 230 -2.35 -18.04 6.00
C PRO A 230 -3.49 -17.57 5.08
N ALA A 231 -3.10 -17.29 3.83
CA ALA A 231 -3.95 -16.74 2.78
C ALA A 231 -5.03 -17.72 2.32
#